data_AF-A0A530BRK2-F1
#
_entry.id   AF-A0A530BRK2-F1
#
_cell.length_a   1.000
_cell.length_b   1.000
_cell.length_c   1.000
_cell.angle_alpha   90.00
_cell.angle_beta   90.00
_cell.angle_gamma   90.00
#
_symmetry.space_group_name_H-M   'P 1'
#
loop_
_entity.id
_entity.type
_entity.pdbx_description
1 polymer ?
#
loop_
_entity_poly.entity_id
_entity_poly.type
_entity_poly.pdbx_seq_one_letter_code
_entity_poly.pdbx_strand_id
1 'polypeptide(L)' 'MATIGNFQQAGENEFHGEIVTLSLQAKKVRIVPDTRASGENAPSHRVLVGRVEIGAGWSKQ' A
#
# COMPACT_ATOMS: atom_id res chain seq x y z
N MET A 1 6.30 -14.70 -0.92
CA MET A 1 5.37 -14.33 0.16
C MET A 1 6.17 -13.53 1.18
N ALA A 2 5.76 -12.29 1.50
CA ALA A 2 6.47 -11.44 2.44
C ALA A 2 5.74 -11.45 3.78
N THR A 3 6.36 -12.05 4.81
CA THR A 3 5.84 -12.04 6.17
C THR A 3 6.24 -10.70 6.82
N ILE A 4 5.25 -9.90 7.23
CA ILE A 4 5.47 -8.57 7.83
C ILE A 4 5.40 -8.59 9.36
N GLY A 5 5.17 -9.75 9.96
CA GLY A 5 5.15 -9.90 11.41
C GLY A 5 4.81 -11.33 11.82
N ASN A 6 5.18 -11.66 13.06
CA ASN A 6 4.89 -12.94 13.71
C ASN A 6 4.19 -12.67 15.03
N PHE A 7 3.05 -13.33 15.25
CA PHE A 7 2.21 -13.15 16.43
C PHE A 7 1.83 -14.50 17.03
N GLN A 8 1.68 -14.53 18.35
CA GLN A 8 1.24 -15.67 19.13
C GLN A 8 -0.01 -15.29 19.92
N GLN A 9 -0.95 -16.22 20.06
CA GLN A 9 -2.16 -16.01 20.86
C GLN A 9 -1.80 -16.02 22.35
N ALA A 10 -2.13 -14.93 23.05
CA ALA A 10 -1.84 -14.73 24.47
C ALA A 10 -3.09 -14.77 25.36
N GLY A 11 -4.30 -14.80 24.77
CA GLY A 11 -5.58 -14.83 25.49
C GLY A 11 -6.78 -14.95 24.56
N GLU A 12 -7.98 -14.77 25.10
CA GLU A 12 -9.21 -14.70 24.29
C GLU A 12 -9.17 -13.44 23.42
N ASN A 13 -8.99 -13.62 22.11
CA ASN A 13 -8.82 -12.55 21.12
C ASN A 13 -7.62 -11.61 21.36
N GLU A 14 -6.61 -12.06 22.11
CA GLU A 14 -5.38 -11.29 22.37
C GLU A 14 -4.17 -11.95 21.69
N PHE A 15 -3.38 -11.15 20.97
CA PHE A 15 -2.20 -11.60 20.23
C PHE A 15 -1.00 -10.70 20.52
N HIS A 16 0.12 -11.29 20.92
CA HIS A 16 1.38 -10.59 21.14
C HIS A 16 2.39 -11.00 20.07
N GLY A 17 3.20 -10.05 19.62
CA GLY A 17 4.14 -10.33 18.55
C GLY A 17 4.87 -9.11 18.03
N GLU A 18 5.61 -9.33 16.96
CA GLU A 18 6.43 -8.32 16.32
C GLU A 18 5.85 -8.02 14.94
N ILE A 19 5.71 -6.73 14.63
CA ILE A 19 5.34 -6.25 13.32
C ILE A 19 6.48 -5.39 12.75
N VAL A 20 6.94 -5.77 11.57
CA VAL A 20 7.83 -4.95 10.75
C VAL A 20 6.95 -4.13 9.82
N THR A 21 6.70 -2.88 10.21
CA THR A 21 5.95 -1.94 9.38
C THR A 21 6.85 -1.45 8.24
N LEU A 22 6.37 -1.54 6.99
CA LEU A 22 7.12 -1.01 5.83
C LEU A 22 7.02 0.53 5.85
N SER A 23 7.95 1.20 6.52
CA SER A 23 8.08 2.66 6.47
C SER A 23 8.68 3.05 5.11
N LEU A 24 7.83 3.47 4.16
CA LEU A 24 8.27 3.90 2.83
C LEU A 24 8.52 5.42 2.81
N GLN A 25 9.76 5.84 3.08
CA GLN A 25 10.19 7.22 2.84
C GLN A 25 10.83 7.34 1.45
N ALA A 26 10.00 7.60 0.44
CA ALA A 26 10.47 7.72 -0.94
C ALA A 26 10.65 9.20 -1.34
N LYS A 27 11.79 9.50 -1.99
CA LYS A 27 12.02 10.80 -2.64
C LYS A 27 11.59 10.74 -4.11
N LYS A 28 11.19 11.89 -4.66
CA LYS A 28 10.76 12.04 -6.08
C LYS A 28 9.56 11.15 -6.46
N VAL A 29 8.60 11.04 -5.55
CA VAL A 29 7.31 10.41 -5.82
C VAL A 29 6.57 11.21 -6.89
N ARG A 30 5.94 10.51 -7.85
CA ARG A 30 5.09 11.12 -8.88
C ARG A 30 3.73 10.43 -8.86
N ILE A 31 2.68 11.22 -8.89
CA ILE A 31 1.30 10.75 -9.08
C ILE A 31 0.94 11.03 -10.53
N VAL A 32 0.56 10.00 -11.29
CA VAL A 32 0.26 10.10 -12.72
C VAL A 32 -1.12 9.51 -13.02
N PRO A 33 -1.85 10.00 -14.04
CA PRO A 33 -3.13 9.42 -14.43
C PRO A 33 -3.01 7.93 -14.78
N ASP A 34 -3.95 7.12 -14.32
CA ASP A 34 -4.05 5.72 -14.73
C ASP A 34 -4.77 5.61 -16.08
N THR A 35 -4.02 5.34 -17.14
CA THR A 35 -4.54 5.16 -18.50
C THR A 35 -5.18 3.78 -18.72
N ARG A 36 -5.06 2.87 -17.74
CA ARG A 36 -5.67 1.53 -17.75
C ARG A 36 -6.96 1.48 -16.94
N ALA A 37 -7.39 2.60 -16.36
CA ALA A 37 -8.58 2.67 -15.53
C ALA A 37 -9.80 2.21 -16.34
N SER A 38 -10.40 1.09 -15.93
CA SER A 38 -11.63 0.56 -16.52
C SER A 38 -12.56 0.13 -15.38
N GLY A 39 -13.75 0.74 -15.33
CA GLY A 39 -14.76 0.51 -14.30
C GLY A 39 -14.87 1.65 -13.28
N GLU A 40 -16.05 1.78 -12.65
CA GLU A 40 -16.38 2.90 -11.75
C GLU A 40 -15.52 2.96 -10.47
N ASN A 41 -15.02 1.81 -10.01
CA ASN A 41 -14.17 1.71 -8.83
C ASN A 41 -12.66 1.70 -9.17
N ALA A 42 -12.31 1.86 -10.45
CA ALA A 42 -10.91 1.87 -10.86
C ALA A 42 -10.18 3.11 -10.33
N PRO A 43 -8.89 2.99 -9.95
CA PRO A 43 -8.11 4.14 -9.51
C PRO A 43 -7.94 5.14 -10.65
N SER A 44 -8.02 6.43 -10.34
CA SER A 44 -7.78 7.50 -11.33
C SER A 44 -6.29 7.78 -11.51
N HIS A 45 -5.46 7.44 -10.54
CA HIS A 45 -4.02 7.71 -10.55
C HIS A 45 -3.18 6.55 -10.02
N ARG A 46 -1.93 6.48 -10.50
CA ARG A 46 -0.86 5.61 -9.99
C ARG A 46 0.24 6.43 -9.34
N VAL A 47 0.81 5.88 -8.27
CA VAL A 47 1.91 6.48 -7.51
C VAL A 47 3.20 5.75 -7.88
N LEU A 48 4.19 6.50 -8.36
CA LEU A 48 5.44 5.99 -8.88
C LEU A 48 6.64 6.54 -8.11
N VAL A 49 7.67 5.71 -7.92
CA VAL A 49 9.02 6.12 -7.52
C VAL A 49 10.00 5.66 -8.60
N GLY A 50 10.62 6.62 -9.29
CA GLY A 50 11.39 6.31 -10.49
C GLY A 50 10.48 5.67 -11.56
N ARG A 51 10.71 4.39 -11.86
CA ARG A 51 9.92 3.59 -12.82
C ARG A 51 9.03 2.52 -12.13
N VAL A 52 9.04 2.46 -10.80
CA VAL A 52 8.31 1.43 -10.02
C VAL A 52 6.99 2.01 -9.51
N GLU A 53 5.91 1.24 -9.65
CA GLU A 53 4.60 1.53 -9.04
C GLU A 53 4.59 1.09 -7.58
N ILE A 54 4.17 2.00 -6.70
CA ILE A 54 4.15 1.80 -5.24
C ILE A 54 2.76 2.04 -4.64
N GLY A 55 1.78 2.43 -5.45
CA GLY A 55 0.43 2.70 -4.97
C GLY A 55 -0.52 3.20 -6.05
N ALA A 56 -1.77 3.39 -5.64
CA ALA A 56 -2.86 3.90 -6.45
C ALA A 56 -3.68 4.94 -5.66
N GLY A 57 -4.37 5.82 -6.38
CA GLY A 57 -5.19 6.87 -5.79
C GLY A 57 -6.50 7.09 -6.55
N TRP A 58 -7.50 7.55 -5.83
CA TRP A 58 -8.81 7.93 -6.35
C TRP A 58 -8.99 9.43 -6.16
N SER A 59 -9.45 10.09 -7.21
CA SER A 59 -9.82 11.49 -7.13
C SER A 59 -11.08 11.59 -6.27
N LYS A 60 -11.00 12.37 -5.20
CA LYS A 60 -12.20 12.76 -4.46
C LYS A 60 -12.96 13.76 -5.33
N GLN A 61 -14.25 13.50 -5.58
CA GLN A 61 -15.14 14.52 -6.13
C GLN A 61 -15.41 15.60 -5.08
#